data_AF-A0AAW3FPH4-F1
#
_entry.id   AF-A0AAW3FPH4-F1
#
_cell.length_a   1.000
_cell.length_b   1.000
_cell.length_c   1.000
_cell.angle_alpha   90.00
_cell.angle_beta   90.00
_cell.angle_gamma   90.00
#
_symmetry.space_group_name_H-M   'P 1'
#
loop_
_entity.id
_entity.type
_entity.pdbx_description
1 polymer ?
#
loop_
_entity_poly.entity_id
_entity_poly.type
_entity_poly.pdbx_seq_one_letter_code
_entity_poly.pdbx_strand_id
1 'polypeptide(L)'
;MQKSTVTKLKQALIATGNLKDYGTSTVTLALSISDHRHRAQVRFYRCDSFKQAWIAVAQQLAKTPQASWVRLEAVQSTQKLPRETFEKRLAATFRMNYWRYGISFDADFKTALLEMESNGQAFFRPSKAHRIGKNRSGSWVDYDRVEPYLNKREGALPVDIRKTENVWVFTTAGVFTDGQKIWNLSEQEDCGKGVRVVTDEQSELQSAIEHGETFLINQLKDNGKFVYGYFPARQRVLSNYNVVRHFSSLYALLEAIPFTKRTEDCAKVKLAIQWGLKNATIEKEGAIFVDDNGELKLGGQALLILALSKYQDVTKDDTFMPVLMKAFKGVHFFQEPSGKLIHVLNPDLTVKAAYRIIYYEGEVAFALSRLYELTHDKNVMDLVKQILDYMVANDYGKYHDHWISYAINEALLVFPDNRDYMKLGLKNVFSHLKFIEERDTTYPTLLELVDAAVKMTDMIKRSGNEDLIAPYDLVRLRQVLRYRALYEITTGCFLPEIAMYLYNPQKFIGGFYARHDNFRTRIDDCEHFLSGLINYYNYTYRQA
;
A
#
# COMPACT_ATOMS: atom_id res chain seq x y z
N MET A 1 19.12 -22.33 -14.08
CA MET A 1 19.59 -20.94 -14.11
C MET A 1 21.01 -20.96 -14.63
N GLN A 2 21.49 -19.85 -15.18
CA GLN A 2 22.88 -19.76 -15.65
C GLN A 2 23.85 -20.03 -14.49
N LYS A 3 24.96 -20.72 -14.79
CA LYS A 3 25.98 -21.06 -13.78
C LYS A 3 26.51 -19.82 -13.07
N SER A 4 26.66 -18.70 -13.79
CA SER A 4 27.08 -17.41 -13.25
C SER A 4 26.12 -16.89 -12.16
N THR A 5 24.81 -16.93 -12.40
CA THR A 5 23.80 -16.53 -11.41
C THR A 5 23.82 -17.42 -10.17
N VAL A 6 23.94 -18.73 -10.36
CA VAL A 6 24.03 -19.70 -9.25
C VAL A 6 25.27 -19.43 -8.38
N THR A 7 26.43 -19.14 -9.00
CA THR A 7 27.65 -18.77 -8.27
C THR A 7 27.48 -17.47 -7.49
N LYS A 8 26.87 -16.44 -8.10
CA LYS A 8 26.61 -15.16 -7.41
C LYS A 8 25.65 -15.34 -6.23
N LEU A 9 24.58 -16.13 -6.38
CA LEU A 9 23.67 -16.47 -5.28
C LEU A 9 24.38 -17.17 -4.13
N LYS A 10 25.30 -18.10 -4.44
CA LYS A 10 26.14 -18.75 -3.42
C LYS A 10 26.93 -17.74 -2.60
N GLN A 11 27.63 -16.85 -3.29
CA GLN A 11 28.49 -15.84 -2.66
C GLN A 11 27.67 -14.88 -1.82
N ALA A 12 26.53 -14.41 -2.35
CA ALA A 12 25.62 -13.53 -1.63
C ALA A 12 25.04 -14.21 -0.38
N LEU A 13 24.64 -15.48 -0.45
CA LEU A 13 24.21 -16.23 0.73
C LEU A 13 25.35 -16.40 1.74
N ILE A 14 26.56 -16.76 1.31
CA ILE A 14 27.71 -16.88 2.24
C ILE A 14 27.97 -15.56 2.97
N ALA A 15 27.80 -14.43 2.27
CA ALA A 15 28.01 -13.10 2.83
C ALA A 15 26.99 -12.73 3.92
N THR A 16 25.84 -13.41 4.03
CA THR A 16 24.92 -13.21 5.17
C THR A 16 25.48 -13.78 6.48
N GLY A 17 26.54 -14.59 6.44
CA GLY A 17 27.19 -15.13 7.63
C GLY A 17 26.41 -16.25 8.34
N ASN A 18 27.00 -16.78 9.42
CA ASN A 18 26.38 -17.72 10.36
C ASN A 18 25.64 -18.90 9.69
N LEU A 19 26.27 -19.50 8.68
CA LEU A 19 25.67 -20.56 7.87
C LEU A 19 25.53 -21.91 8.59
N LYS A 20 26.20 -22.08 9.73
CA LYS A 20 26.26 -23.33 10.49
C LYS A 20 25.75 -23.10 11.91
N ASP A 21 24.81 -23.93 12.32
CA ASP A 21 24.44 -24.08 13.72
C ASP A 21 25.56 -24.87 14.43
N TYR A 22 26.34 -24.20 15.27
CA TYR A 22 27.46 -24.81 15.98
C TYR A 22 27.03 -25.78 17.08
N GLY A 23 25.82 -25.64 17.62
CA GLY A 23 25.30 -26.52 18.66
C GLY A 23 24.90 -27.90 18.13
N THR A 24 24.33 -27.94 16.93
CA THR A 24 23.97 -29.21 16.25
C THR A 24 24.99 -29.64 15.21
N SER A 25 25.96 -28.79 14.89
CA SER A 25 26.91 -28.96 13.79
C SER A 25 26.27 -29.15 12.42
N THR A 26 25.08 -28.57 12.20
CA THR A 26 24.35 -28.68 10.93
C THR A 26 24.24 -27.34 10.19
N VAL A 27 23.95 -27.42 8.90
CA VAL A 27 23.57 -26.31 8.03
C VAL A 27 22.18 -26.58 7.50
N THR A 28 21.26 -25.61 7.63
CA THR A 28 19.90 -25.70 7.09
C THR A 28 19.65 -24.55 6.12
N LEU A 29 19.41 -24.89 4.85
CA LEU A 29 19.07 -23.93 3.80
C LEU A 29 17.61 -24.13 3.36
N ALA A 30 16.87 -23.04 3.22
CA ALA A 30 15.54 -23.03 2.62
C ALA A 30 15.62 -22.42 1.21
N LEU A 31 15.06 -23.11 0.22
CA LEU A 31 14.99 -22.67 -1.16
C LEU A 31 13.52 -22.53 -1.58
N SER A 32 13.12 -21.32 -1.94
CA SER A 32 11.80 -20.99 -2.45
C SER A 32 11.90 -20.59 -3.92
N ILE A 33 11.14 -21.26 -4.80
CA ILE A 33 11.13 -20.99 -6.25
C ILE A 33 9.70 -20.76 -6.72
N SER A 34 9.44 -19.64 -7.39
CA SER A 34 8.17 -19.34 -8.05
C SER A 34 8.36 -19.08 -9.55
N ASP A 35 7.41 -19.56 -10.34
CA ASP A 35 7.28 -19.31 -11.77
C ASP A 35 6.37 -18.09 -12.06
N HIS A 36 6.17 -17.22 -11.07
CA HIS A 36 5.28 -16.05 -11.08
C HIS A 36 3.78 -16.37 -11.06
N ARG A 37 3.38 -17.57 -11.48
CA ARG A 37 1.97 -17.99 -11.61
C ARG A 37 1.50 -18.81 -10.43
N HIS A 38 2.42 -19.55 -9.81
CA HIS A 38 2.16 -20.42 -8.68
C HIS A 38 2.94 -19.95 -7.46
N ARG A 39 2.35 -20.21 -6.28
CA ARG A 39 3.03 -20.04 -5.00
C ARG A 39 4.39 -20.74 -5.04
N ALA A 40 5.37 -20.12 -4.40
CA ALA A 40 6.70 -20.65 -4.33
C ALA A 40 6.70 -22.07 -3.77
N GLN A 41 7.41 -22.97 -4.45
CA GLN A 41 7.74 -24.27 -3.91
C GLN A 41 8.92 -24.10 -2.97
N VAL A 42 8.71 -24.43 -1.69
CA VAL A 42 9.73 -24.33 -0.64
C VAL A 42 10.34 -25.70 -0.40
N ARG A 43 11.66 -25.78 -0.24
CA ARG A 43 12.37 -27.00 0.19
C ARG A 43 13.44 -26.66 1.22
N PHE A 44 13.58 -27.50 2.23
CA PHE A 44 14.62 -27.40 3.25
C PHE A 44 15.71 -28.45 3.00
N TYR A 45 16.96 -28.03 3.09
CA TYR A 45 18.16 -28.86 2.96
C TYR A 45 18.96 -28.76 4.25
N ARG A 46 18.88 -29.79 5.09
CA ARG A 46 19.66 -29.92 6.33
C ARG A 46 20.78 -30.93 6.13
N CYS A 47 22.03 -30.51 6.32
CA CYS A 47 23.22 -31.34 6.14
C CYS A 47 24.30 -30.99 7.18
N ASP A 48 25.36 -31.78 7.28
CA ASP A 48 26.46 -31.54 8.24
C ASP A 48 27.41 -30.42 7.80
N SER A 49 27.29 -29.98 6.54
CA SER A 49 28.12 -28.92 5.98
C SER A 49 27.40 -28.09 4.92
N PHE A 50 27.83 -26.83 4.78
CA PHE A 50 27.32 -25.93 3.74
C PHE A 50 27.59 -26.48 2.34
N LYS A 51 28.74 -27.13 2.14
CA LYS A 51 29.10 -27.73 0.85
C LYS A 51 28.06 -28.77 0.41
N GLN A 52 27.65 -29.66 1.31
CA GLN A 52 26.64 -30.68 1.00
C GLN A 52 25.27 -30.07 0.74
N ALA A 53 24.80 -29.17 1.62
CA ALA A 53 23.52 -28.48 1.43
C ALA A 53 23.50 -27.70 0.10
N TRP A 54 24.61 -27.02 -0.22
CA TRP A 54 24.74 -26.26 -1.46
C TRP A 54 24.73 -27.12 -2.71
N ILE A 55 25.30 -28.32 -2.70
CA ILE A 55 25.24 -29.23 -3.86
C ILE A 55 23.79 -29.52 -4.24
N ALA A 56 22.94 -29.83 -3.25
CA ALA A 56 21.53 -30.10 -3.48
C ALA A 56 20.78 -28.85 -4.00
N VAL A 57 21.01 -27.68 -3.38
CA VAL A 57 20.46 -26.40 -3.83
C VAL A 57 20.89 -26.08 -5.27
N ALA A 58 22.17 -26.20 -5.59
CA ALA A 58 22.72 -25.89 -6.91
C ALA A 58 22.18 -26.82 -8.01
N GLN A 59 21.97 -28.10 -7.72
CA GLN A 59 21.33 -29.05 -8.64
C GLN A 59 19.90 -28.63 -8.98
N GLN A 60 19.13 -28.15 -7.99
CA GLN A 60 17.79 -27.62 -8.23
C GLN A 60 17.85 -26.33 -9.04
N LEU A 61 18.69 -25.37 -8.64
CA LEU A 61 18.84 -24.09 -9.33
C LEU A 61 19.33 -24.24 -10.78
N ALA A 62 20.16 -25.26 -11.08
CA ALA A 62 20.59 -25.55 -12.45
C ALA A 62 19.40 -25.84 -13.39
N LYS A 63 18.36 -26.50 -12.87
CA LYS A 63 17.13 -26.85 -13.60
C LYS A 63 16.07 -25.73 -13.60
N THR A 64 16.19 -24.76 -12.71
CA THR A 64 15.24 -23.63 -12.60
C THR A 64 15.38 -22.65 -13.77
N PRO A 65 14.30 -22.23 -14.46
CA PRO A 65 14.38 -21.21 -15.50
C PRO A 65 15.02 -19.90 -15.01
N GLN A 66 15.80 -19.21 -15.86
CA GLN A 66 16.51 -17.99 -15.45
C GLN A 66 15.57 -16.91 -14.93
N ALA A 67 14.41 -16.75 -15.54
CA ALA A 67 13.42 -15.74 -15.16
C ALA A 67 12.64 -16.07 -13.88
N SER A 68 12.88 -17.20 -13.21
CA SER A 68 12.11 -17.57 -12.01
C SER A 68 12.48 -16.69 -10.82
N TRP A 69 11.51 -16.40 -9.96
CA TRP A 69 11.77 -15.79 -8.66
C TRP A 69 12.34 -16.83 -7.71
N VAL A 70 13.51 -16.53 -7.14
CA VAL A 70 14.24 -17.43 -6.25
C VAL A 70 14.57 -16.68 -4.97
N ARG A 71 14.13 -17.23 -3.84
CA ARG A 71 14.52 -16.79 -2.50
C ARG A 71 15.26 -17.92 -1.82
N LEU A 72 16.44 -17.60 -1.30
CA LEU A 72 17.35 -18.56 -0.68
C LEU A 72 17.75 -18.04 0.69
N GLU A 73 17.53 -18.86 1.70
CA GLU A 73 17.67 -18.48 3.09
C GLU A 73 18.49 -19.52 3.87
N ALA A 74 19.37 -19.07 4.76
CA ALA A 74 20.05 -19.89 5.75
C ALA A 74 19.39 -19.69 7.11
N VAL A 75 19.12 -20.78 7.83
CA VAL A 75 18.64 -20.72 9.22
C VAL A 75 19.77 -20.18 10.11
N GLN A 76 19.47 -19.12 10.85
CA GLN A 76 20.45 -18.36 11.64
C GLN A 76 20.43 -18.74 13.12
N SER A 77 19.23 -18.88 13.68
CA SER A 77 19.03 -19.26 15.07
C SER A 77 17.81 -20.17 15.18
N THR A 78 17.87 -21.13 16.10
CA THR A 78 16.79 -22.08 16.37
C THR A 78 16.55 -22.18 17.87
N GLN A 79 15.29 -22.15 18.27
CA GLN A 79 14.85 -22.38 19.64
C GLN A 79 13.82 -23.50 19.69
N LYS A 80 14.09 -24.56 20.45
CA LYS A 80 13.10 -25.59 20.78
C LYS A 80 12.20 -25.07 21.90
N LEU A 81 10.89 -25.04 21.65
CA LEU A 81 9.88 -24.63 22.64
C LEU A 81 8.94 -25.79 22.96
N PRO A 82 8.52 -25.95 24.23
CA PRO A 82 7.32 -26.72 24.53
C PRO A 82 6.13 -26.16 23.72
N ARG A 83 5.27 -27.04 23.19
CA ARG A 83 4.12 -26.66 22.36
C ARG A 83 3.25 -25.60 23.03
N GLU A 84 2.93 -25.79 24.31
CA GLU A 84 2.10 -24.85 25.07
C GLU A 84 2.70 -23.44 25.08
N THR A 85 4.02 -23.32 25.22
CA THR A 85 4.72 -22.03 25.19
C THR A 85 4.65 -21.39 23.80
N PHE A 86 4.83 -22.18 22.74
CA PHE A 86 4.67 -21.71 21.36
C PHE A 86 3.25 -21.20 21.10
N GLU A 87 2.23 -21.98 21.45
CA GLU A 87 0.82 -21.63 21.24
C GLU A 87 0.43 -20.38 22.03
N LYS A 88 0.86 -20.26 23.29
CA LYS A 88 0.67 -19.04 24.11
C LYS A 88 1.30 -17.81 23.44
N ARG A 89 2.54 -17.93 22.95
CA ARG A 89 3.23 -16.83 22.25
C ARG A 89 2.54 -16.45 20.95
N LEU A 90 2.14 -17.44 20.14
CA LEU A 90 1.42 -17.21 18.89
C LEU A 90 0.09 -16.49 19.17
N ALA A 91 -0.67 -16.95 20.16
CA ALA A 91 -1.93 -16.34 20.56
C ALA A 91 -1.78 -14.89 21.06
N ALA A 92 -0.66 -14.59 21.72
CA ALA A 92 -0.34 -13.25 22.25
C ALA A 92 0.18 -12.26 21.20
N THR A 93 0.32 -12.65 19.93
CA THR A 93 0.70 -11.74 18.84
C THR A 93 -0.33 -10.59 18.76
N PHE A 94 0.13 -9.33 18.71
CA PHE A 94 -0.80 -8.18 18.72
C PHE A 94 -1.62 -8.09 17.44
N ARG A 95 -0.97 -8.26 16.29
CA ARG A 95 -1.59 -8.21 14.95
C ARG A 95 -1.52 -9.60 14.32
N MET A 96 -2.61 -10.08 13.71
CA MET A 96 -2.52 -11.29 12.89
C MET A 96 -1.48 -11.10 11.77
N ASN A 97 -0.83 -12.17 11.32
CA ASN A 97 0.24 -12.13 10.30
C ASN A 97 1.58 -11.47 10.73
N TYR A 98 1.79 -11.23 12.04
CA TYR A 98 3.04 -10.70 12.60
C TYR A 98 3.82 -11.72 13.46
N TRP A 99 3.56 -13.02 13.33
CA TRP A 99 4.53 -14.02 13.78
C TRP A 99 5.71 -13.99 12.80
N ARG A 100 6.85 -13.39 13.20
CA ARG A 100 8.01 -13.09 12.33
C ARG A 100 9.13 -14.14 12.38
N TYR A 101 8.74 -15.40 12.56
CA TYR A 101 9.65 -16.55 12.67
C TYR A 101 9.17 -17.72 11.82
N GLY A 102 10.09 -18.54 11.33
CA GLY A 102 9.78 -19.86 10.83
C GLY A 102 9.45 -20.83 11.96
N ILE A 103 8.76 -21.93 11.64
CA ILE A 103 8.42 -22.99 12.60
C ILE A 103 8.73 -24.38 12.02
N SER A 104 9.05 -25.35 12.87
CA SER A 104 9.09 -26.77 12.51
C SER A 104 8.56 -27.62 13.66
N PHE A 105 7.92 -28.73 13.32
CA PHE A 105 7.38 -29.68 14.29
C PHE A 105 8.31 -30.87 14.55
N ASP A 106 9.46 -30.94 13.87
CA ASP A 106 10.52 -31.93 14.08
C ASP A 106 11.91 -31.27 14.13
N ALA A 107 12.89 -31.96 14.71
CA ALA A 107 14.25 -31.45 14.88
C ALA A 107 15.07 -31.42 13.57
N ASP A 108 14.65 -32.20 12.56
CA ASP A 108 15.35 -32.37 11.28
C ASP A 108 14.83 -31.43 10.19
N PHE A 109 13.90 -30.54 10.54
CA PHE A 109 13.31 -29.52 9.68
C PHE A 109 12.54 -30.10 8.47
N LYS A 110 12.08 -31.36 8.54
CA LYS A 110 11.25 -31.96 7.48
C LYS A 110 9.88 -31.29 7.40
N THR A 111 9.33 -30.90 8.53
CA THR A 111 8.05 -30.19 8.67
C THR A 111 8.24 -28.67 8.78
N ALA A 112 9.42 -28.14 8.43
CA ALA A 112 9.71 -26.72 8.57
C ALA A 112 8.87 -25.86 7.61
N LEU A 113 8.47 -24.68 8.07
CA LEU A 113 7.71 -23.67 7.34
C LEU A 113 8.36 -22.31 7.54
N LEU A 114 8.58 -21.57 6.46
CA LEU A 114 9.04 -20.19 6.53
C LEU A 114 7.93 -19.26 7.03
N GLU A 115 8.31 -18.08 7.53
CA GLU A 115 7.38 -17.03 7.95
C GLU A 115 6.41 -16.65 6.81
N MET A 116 6.97 -16.33 5.64
CA MET A 116 6.19 -15.88 4.49
C MET A 116 5.42 -17.01 3.80
N GLU A 117 5.92 -18.24 3.85
CA GLU A 117 5.19 -19.44 3.45
C GLU A 117 3.93 -19.63 4.31
N SER A 118 4.08 -19.50 5.64
CA SER A 118 2.98 -19.61 6.60
C SER A 118 1.93 -18.52 6.41
N ASN A 119 2.38 -17.28 6.23
CA ASN A 119 1.51 -16.14 5.95
C ASN A 119 0.79 -16.30 4.61
N GLY A 120 1.52 -16.68 3.57
CA GLY A 120 0.97 -16.85 2.24
C GLY A 120 -0.15 -17.88 2.23
N GLN A 121 0.06 -19.05 2.84
CA GLN A 121 -0.94 -20.12 2.87
C GLN A 121 -2.04 -19.91 3.93
N ALA A 122 -1.89 -18.86 4.74
CA ALA A 122 -2.74 -18.55 5.88
C ALA A 122 -2.85 -19.73 6.85
N PHE A 123 -1.71 -20.32 7.20
CA PHE A 123 -1.59 -21.40 8.18
C PHE A 123 -1.83 -20.94 9.61
N PHE A 124 -1.63 -19.66 9.90
CA PHE A 124 -2.05 -19.09 11.19
C PHE A 124 -3.34 -18.31 11.02
N ARG A 125 -4.30 -18.57 11.91
CA ARG A 125 -5.62 -17.96 11.91
C ARG A 125 -5.83 -17.17 13.18
N PRO A 126 -6.36 -15.94 13.10
CA PRO A 126 -6.79 -15.24 14.31
C PRO A 126 -7.99 -15.96 14.93
N SER A 127 -8.21 -15.71 16.22
CA SER A 127 -9.44 -16.13 16.90
C SER A 127 -10.68 -15.43 16.29
N LYS A 128 -11.86 -16.04 16.45
CA LYS A 128 -13.14 -15.44 15.99
C LYS A 128 -13.45 -14.10 16.68
N ALA A 129 -12.95 -13.92 17.90
CA ALA A 129 -13.11 -12.70 18.70
C ALA A 129 -12.11 -11.59 18.29
N HIS A 130 -11.13 -11.88 17.43
CA HIS A 130 -10.17 -10.87 17.03
C HIS A 130 -10.83 -9.72 16.27
N ARG A 131 -10.41 -8.51 16.61
CA ARG A 131 -10.78 -7.26 15.96
C ARG A 131 -9.50 -6.49 15.72
N ILE A 132 -9.21 -6.21 14.45
CA ILE A 132 -8.00 -5.51 14.02
C ILE A 132 -7.83 -4.21 14.83
N GLY A 133 -6.64 -4.00 15.38
CA GLY A 133 -6.30 -2.80 16.15
C GLY A 133 -6.95 -2.70 17.53
N LYS A 134 -7.81 -3.64 17.95
CA LYS A 134 -8.53 -3.57 19.22
C LYS A 134 -8.06 -4.58 20.27
N ASN A 135 -7.63 -5.77 19.85
CA ASN A 135 -7.18 -6.83 20.77
C ASN A 135 -6.06 -7.67 20.15
N ARG A 136 -5.43 -8.50 21.00
CA ARG A 136 -4.48 -9.54 20.56
C ARG A 136 -5.17 -10.48 19.56
N SER A 137 -4.38 -11.09 18.68
CA SER A 137 -4.94 -11.91 17.60
C SER A 137 -5.59 -13.20 18.09
N GLY A 138 -5.12 -13.76 19.20
CA GLY A 138 -5.49 -15.12 19.59
C GLY A 138 -5.18 -16.10 18.46
N SER A 139 -4.06 -15.87 17.76
CA SER A 139 -3.67 -16.69 16.62
C SER A 139 -3.39 -18.14 17.02
N TRP A 140 -3.75 -19.07 16.14
CA TRP A 140 -3.51 -20.50 16.30
C TRP A 140 -3.12 -21.13 14.97
N VAL A 141 -2.56 -22.33 15.01
CA VAL A 141 -2.12 -23.08 13.81
C VAL A 141 -3.28 -23.88 13.23
N ASP A 142 -3.62 -23.59 11.99
CA ASP A 142 -4.64 -24.29 11.19
C ASP A 142 -4.09 -25.61 10.65
N TYR A 143 -4.01 -26.62 11.52
CA TYR A 143 -3.45 -27.95 11.18
C TYR A 143 -4.16 -28.62 10.01
N ASP A 144 -5.46 -28.38 9.85
CA ASP A 144 -6.24 -28.89 8.71
C ASP A 144 -5.76 -28.33 7.37
N ARG A 145 -5.03 -27.19 7.38
CA ARG A 145 -4.33 -26.65 6.22
C ARG A 145 -2.86 -27.05 6.15
N VAL A 146 -2.18 -27.07 7.30
CA VAL A 146 -0.74 -27.33 7.36
C VAL A 146 -0.43 -28.78 6.98
N GLU A 147 -1.17 -29.73 7.53
CA GLU A 147 -0.89 -31.16 7.38
C GLU A 147 -1.01 -31.63 5.91
N PRO A 148 -2.10 -31.33 5.16
CA PRO A 148 -2.15 -31.70 3.74
C PRO A 148 -1.08 -31.02 2.90
N TYR A 149 -0.72 -29.77 3.23
CA TYR A 149 0.34 -29.05 2.54
C TYR A 149 1.71 -29.71 2.72
N LEU A 150 2.09 -30.02 3.96
CA LEU A 150 3.34 -30.70 4.26
C LEU A 150 3.38 -32.12 3.68
N ASN A 151 2.27 -32.88 3.76
CA ASN A 151 2.19 -34.21 3.16
C ASN A 151 2.41 -34.16 1.64
N LYS A 152 1.85 -33.15 0.96
CA LYS A 152 2.10 -32.96 -0.47
C LYS A 152 3.56 -32.62 -0.78
N ARG A 153 4.25 -31.90 0.12
CA ARG A 153 5.63 -31.44 -0.06
C ARG A 153 6.65 -32.53 0.23
N GLU A 154 6.47 -33.27 1.32
CA GLU A 154 7.45 -34.23 1.85
C GLU A 154 7.06 -35.70 1.61
N GLY A 155 5.80 -35.99 1.28
CA GLY A 155 5.25 -37.34 1.35
C GLY A 155 4.78 -37.66 2.77
N ALA A 156 5.15 -38.83 3.31
CA ALA A 156 4.79 -39.17 4.68
C ALA A 156 5.58 -38.31 5.69
N LEU A 157 4.87 -37.64 6.60
CA LEU A 157 5.51 -36.83 7.65
C LEU A 157 6.18 -37.73 8.70
N PRO A 158 7.36 -37.34 9.22
CA PRO A 158 8.08 -38.13 10.22
C PRO A 158 7.43 -38.09 11.61
N VAL A 159 6.49 -37.15 11.82
CA VAL A 159 5.82 -36.91 13.10
C VAL A 159 4.36 -36.52 12.89
N ASP A 160 3.50 -36.82 13.87
CA ASP A 160 2.15 -36.26 13.95
C ASP A 160 2.25 -34.80 14.44
N ILE A 161 2.18 -33.85 13.50
CA ILE A 161 2.34 -32.41 13.78
C ILE A 161 1.28 -31.84 14.73
N ARG A 162 0.19 -32.56 15.00
CA ARG A 162 -0.84 -32.16 15.97
C ARG A 162 -0.48 -32.58 17.40
N LYS A 163 0.44 -33.54 17.57
CA LYS A 163 0.77 -34.15 18.87
C LYS A 163 2.21 -33.97 19.31
N THR A 164 3.09 -33.39 18.49
CA THR A 164 4.49 -33.18 18.90
C THR A 164 4.57 -32.33 20.17
N GLU A 165 5.36 -32.75 21.15
CA GLU A 165 5.49 -32.01 22.42
C GLU A 165 6.20 -30.65 22.25
N ASN A 166 6.98 -30.51 21.18
CA ASN A 166 7.84 -29.36 20.94
C ASN A 166 7.67 -28.80 19.53
N VAL A 167 7.93 -27.50 19.42
CA VAL A 167 7.99 -26.74 18.17
C VAL A 167 9.31 -25.99 18.13
N TRP A 168 10.03 -26.12 17.02
CA TRP A 168 11.26 -25.39 16.76
C TRP A 168 10.91 -24.08 16.06
N VAL A 169 11.30 -22.96 16.65
CA VAL A 169 11.11 -21.62 16.10
C VAL A 169 12.46 -21.11 15.63
N PHE A 170 12.52 -20.50 14.44
CA PHE A 170 13.80 -20.10 13.86
C PHE A 170 13.75 -18.77 13.10
N THR A 171 14.91 -18.11 13.01
CA THR A 171 15.15 -16.96 12.13
C THR A 171 15.97 -17.37 10.90
N THR A 172 15.90 -16.55 9.86
CA THR A 172 16.65 -16.73 8.62
C THR A 172 17.35 -15.44 8.21
N ALA A 173 18.47 -15.60 7.52
CA ALA A 173 19.09 -14.57 6.70
C ALA A 173 19.07 -15.08 5.26
N GLY A 174 18.92 -14.20 4.28
CA GLY A 174 18.83 -14.68 2.91
C GLY A 174 18.89 -13.62 1.84
N VAL A 175 18.79 -14.12 0.62
CA VAL A 175 18.90 -13.37 -0.62
C VAL A 175 17.73 -13.70 -1.53
N PHE A 176 17.35 -12.73 -2.36
CA PHE A 176 16.32 -12.87 -3.37
C PHE A 176 16.88 -12.53 -4.76
N THR A 177 16.39 -13.20 -5.80
CA THR A 177 16.61 -12.79 -7.19
C THR A 177 15.34 -12.95 -8.00
N ASP A 178 15.14 -12.01 -8.91
CA ASP A 178 14.10 -12.06 -9.94
C ASP A 178 14.60 -12.70 -11.25
N GLY A 179 15.84 -13.18 -11.26
CA GLY A 179 16.54 -13.68 -12.44
C GLY A 179 17.49 -12.67 -13.10
N GLN A 180 17.37 -11.38 -12.78
CA GLN A 180 18.21 -10.31 -13.32
C GLN A 180 19.14 -9.74 -12.25
N LYS A 181 18.59 -9.35 -11.10
CA LYS A 181 19.33 -8.77 -9.97
C LYS A 181 19.23 -9.67 -8.74
N ILE A 182 20.22 -9.57 -7.85
CA ILE A 182 20.25 -10.24 -6.55
C ILE A 182 20.17 -9.15 -5.48
N TRP A 183 19.29 -9.34 -4.51
CA TRP A 183 19.13 -8.47 -3.36
C TRP A 183 19.40 -9.25 -2.06
N ASN A 184 20.09 -8.62 -1.12
CA ASN A 184 20.13 -9.08 0.26
C ASN A 184 18.79 -8.72 0.93
N LEU A 185 18.28 -9.61 1.78
CA LEU A 185 17.07 -9.36 2.55
C LEU A 185 17.42 -8.78 3.92
N SER A 186 16.66 -7.80 4.38
CA SER A 186 16.85 -7.17 5.69
C SER A 186 16.60 -8.17 6.82
N GLU A 187 17.51 -8.19 7.79
CA GLU A 187 17.43 -8.96 9.03
C GLU A 187 17.04 -8.08 10.22
N GLN A 188 16.81 -6.78 10.01
CA GLN A 188 16.39 -5.87 11.08
C GLN A 188 15.05 -6.35 11.65
N GLU A 189 14.92 -6.40 12.97
CA GLU A 189 13.72 -6.89 13.65
C GLU A 189 12.62 -5.80 13.67
N ASP A 190 12.15 -5.43 12.48
CA ASP A 190 11.10 -4.46 12.21
C ASP A 190 10.08 -4.98 11.16
N CYS A 191 9.22 -4.11 10.65
CA CYS A 191 8.25 -4.48 9.63
C CYS A 191 8.88 -4.82 8.26
N GLY A 192 10.08 -4.32 7.96
CA GLY A 192 10.83 -4.57 6.73
C GLY A 192 11.64 -5.87 6.72
N LYS A 193 11.70 -6.62 7.83
CA LYS A 193 12.36 -7.94 7.88
C LYS A 193 11.94 -8.86 6.72
N GLY A 194 12.92 -9.44 6.03
CA GLY A 194 12.70 -10.37 4.93
C GLY A 194 12.31 -9.71 3.60
N VAL A 195 12.43 -8.38 3.50
CA VAL A 195 12.31 -7.57 2.27
C VAL A 195 13.70 -7.09 1.86
N ARG A 196 13.92 -6.84 0.56
CA ARG A 196 15.21 -6.34 0.05
C ARG A 196 15.73 -5.11 0.80
N VAL A 197 17.05 -5.05 0.98
CA VAL A 197 17.75 -3.81 1.35
C VAL A 197 17.84 -2.91 0.14
N VAL A 198 17.30 -1.70 0.24
CA VAL A 198 17.31 -0.70 -0.84
C VAL A 198 18.70 -0.06 -0.92
N THR A 199 19.35 -0.17 -2.08
CA THR A 199 20.66 0.43 -2.35
C THR A 199 20.62 1.54 -3.39
N ASP A 200 19.55 1.59 -4.18
CA ASP A 200 19.29 2.61 -5.20
C ASP A 200 17.82 3.04 -5.04
N GLU A 201 17.63 4.08 -4.22
CA GLU A 201 16.30 4.56 -3.83
C GLU A 201 15.50 5.03 -5.05
N GLN A 202 16.13 5.79 -5.94
CA GLN A 202 15.47 6.36 -7.11
C GLN A 202 14.92 5.26 -8.03
N SER A 203 15.74 4.25 -8.34
CA SER A 203 15.32 3.14 -9.19
C SER A 203 14.21 2.29 -8.55
N GLU A 204 14.28 2.01 -7.24
CA GLU A 204 13.24 1.22 -6.55
C GLU A 204 11.91 2.01 -6.46
N LEU A 205 11.96 3.33 -6.24
CA LEU A 205 10.79 4.21 -6.27
C LEU A 205 10.16 4.26 -7.66
N GLN A 206 10.96 4.47 -8.71
CA GLN A 206 10.48 4.48 -10.09
C GLN A 206 9.80 3.14 -10.43
N SER A 207 10.44 2.03 -10.09
CA SER A 207 9.89 0.69 -10.31
C SER A 207 8.59 0.46 -9.54
N ALA A 208 8.48 0.94 -8.30
CA ALA A 208 7.24 0.84 -7.53
C ALA A 208 6.08 1.62 -8.18
N ILE A 209 6.35 2.80 -8.75
CA ILE A 209 5.33 3.60 -9.46
C ILE A 209 4.91 2.89 -10.75
N GLU A 210 5.86 2.42 -11.57
CA GLU A 210 5.58 1.70 -12.82
C GLU A 210 4.77 0.42 -12.58
N HIS A 211 5.13 -0.34 -11.55
CA HIS A 211 4.37 -1.52 -11.14
C HIS A 211 3.02 -1.15 -10.53
N GLY A 212 2.92 -0.06 -9.76
CA GLY A 212 1.68 0.41 -9.15
C GLY A 212 0.63 0.78 -10.19
N GLU A 213 1.01 1.50 -11.25
CA GLU A 213 0.12 1.76 -12.39
C GLU A 213 -0.32 0.46 -13.06
N THR A 214 0.65 -0.44 -13.34
CA THR A 214 0.37 -1.76 -13.94
C THR A 214 -0.63 -2.55 -13.10
N PHE A 215 -0.49 -2.53 -11.78
CA PHE A 215 -1.40 -3.21 -10.87
C PHE A 215 -2.79 -2.62 -10.93
N LEU A 216 -2.90 -1.28 -10.84
CA LEU A 216 -4.16 -0.58 -10.74
C LEU A 216 -4.95 -0.67 -12.05
N ILE A 217 -4.29 -0.52 -13.20
CA ILE A 217 -4.94 -0.66 -14.51
C ILE A 217 -5.45 -2.10 -14.74
N ASN A 218 -4.71 -3.11 -14.27
CA ASN A 218 -5.11 -4.51 -14.35
C ASN A 218 -6.27 -4.87 -13.40
N GLN A 219 -6.70 -3.95 -12.53
CA GLN A 219 -7.94 -4.13 -11.78
C GLN A 219 -9.18 -3.74 -12.59
N LEU A 220 -9.06 -3.00 -13.69
CA LEU A 220 -10.18 -2.72 -14.57
C LEU A 220 -10.62 -3.99 -15.30
N LYS A 221 -11.94 -4.23 -15.28
CA LYS A 221 -12.58 -5.22 -16.15
C LYS A 221 -12.88 -4.60 -17.50
N ASP A 222 -13.17 -5.43 -18.49
CA ASP A 222 -13.52 -5.00 -19.86
C ASP A 222 -14.68 -3.99 -19.92
N ASN A 223 -15.58 -4.03 -18.93
CA ASN A 223 -16.72 -3.10 -18.86
C ASN A 223 -16.41 -1.77 -18.13
N GLY A 224 -15.17 -1.53 -17.71
CA GLY A 224 -14.74 -0.34 -16.99
C GLY A 224 -14.90 -0.41 -15.46
N LYS A 225 -15.55 -1.44 -14.89
CA LYS A 225 -15.64 -1.59 -13.43
C LYS A 225 -14.34 -2.18 -12.86
N PHE A 226 -13.86 -1.66 -11.73
CA PHE A 226 -12.75 -2.28 -11.01
C PHE A 226 -13.13 -3.62 -10.36
N VAL A 227 -12.17 -4.52 -10.23
CA VAL A 227 -12.13 -5.45 -9.09
C VAL A 227 -11.67 -4.68 -7.87
N TYR A 228 -12.53 -4.56 -6.86
CA TYR A 228 -12.27 -3.67 -5.72
C TYR A 228 -11.05 -4.07 -4.89
N GLY A 229 -10.80 -5.38 -4.75
CA GLY A 229 -9.64 -5.87 -4.02
C GLY A 229 -9.63 -7.38 -3.82
N TYR A 230 -8.60 -7.86 -3.13
CA TYR A 230 -8.38 -9.27 -2.82
C TYR A 230 -7.95 -9.47 -1.37
N PHE A 231 -8.15 -10.71 -0.91
CA PHE A 231 -7.37 -11.33 0.17
C PHE A 231 -6.44 -12.35 -0.47
N PRO A 232 -5.22 -11.95 -0.87
CA PRO A 232 -4.24 -12.80 -1.53
C PRO A 232 -4.02 -14.11 -0.78
N ALA A 233 -3.69 -14.08 0.51
CA ALA A 233 -3.40 -15.30 1.25
C ALA A 233 -4.58 -16.32 1.24
N ARG A 234 -5.83 -15.85 1.11
CA ARG A 234 -7.05 -16.67 1.15
C ARG A 234 -7.64 -17.02 -0.22
N GLN A 235 -7.04 -16.56 -1.32
CA GLN A 235 -7.58 -16.78 -2.67
C GLN A 235 -9.00 -16.23 -2.86
N ARG A 236 -9.28 -15.06 -2.28
CA ARG A 236 -10.63 -14.48 -2.25
C ARG A 236 -10.65 -13.08 -2.84
N VAL A 237 -11.64 -12.81 -3.69
CA VAL A 237 -11.97 -11.47 -4.20
C VAL A 237 -12.92 -10.77 -3.22
N LEU A 238 -12.78 -9.47 -3.01
CA LEU A 238 -13.74 -8.69 -2.22
C LEU A 238 -15.05 -8.52 -2.99
N SER A 239 -16.18 -8.75 -2.32
CA SER A 239 -17.53 -8.63 -2.91
C SER A 239 -18.10 -7.22 -2.85
N ASN A 240 -17.80 -6.48 -1.77
CA ASN A 240 -18.29 -5.13 -1.57
C ASN A 240 -17.54 -4.17 -2.51
N TYR A 241 -18.23 -3.13 -2.96
CA TYR A 241 -17.70 -2.13 -3.88
C TYR A 241 -18.05 -0.75 -3.34
N ASN A 242 -17.05 0.06 -3.05
CA ASN A 242 -17.23 1.46 -2.71
C ASN A 242 -17.03 2.28 -3.98
N VAL A 243 -18.08 2.92 -4.48
CA VAL A 243 -17.98 3.65 -5.75
C VAL A 243 -17.25 4.98 -5.64
N VAL A 244 -17.16 5.57 -4.44
CA VAL A 244 -16.29 6.74 -4.22
C VAL A 244 -14.85 6.40 -4.63
N ARG A 245 -14.42 5.18 -4.31
CA ARG A 245 -13.08 4.66 -4.63
C ARG A 245 -12.88 4.29 -6.09
N HIS A 246 -13.95 4.26 -6.88
CA HIS A 246 -13.82 4.11 -8.32
C HIS A 246 -13.18 5.36 -8.93
N PHE A 247 -13.67 6.55 -8.57
CA PHE A 247 -13.23 7.80 -9.17
C PHE A 247 -11.85 8.24 -8.65
N SER A 248 -11.56 8.09 -7.36
CA SER A 248 -10.22 8.37 -6.83
C SER A 248 -9.14 7.47 -7.43
N SER A 249 -9.45 6.20 -7.71
CA SER A 249 -8.49 5.30 -8.34
C SER A 249 -8.24 5.65 -9.81
N LEU A 250 -9.24 6.22 -10.50
CA LEU A 250 -9.05 6.79 -11.84
C LEU A 250 -8.18 8.05 -11.80
N TYR A 251 -8.37 8.90 -10.79
CA TYR A 251 -7.49 10.05 -10.58
C TYR A 251 -6.03 9.63 -10.39
N ALA A 252 -5.74 8.67 -9.52
CA ALA A 252 -4.38 8.17 -9.31
C ALA A 252 -3.77 7.54 -10.58
N LEU A 253 -4.55 6.80 -11.37
CA LEU A 253 -4.10 6.32 -12.70
C LEU A 253 -3.74 7.47 -13.64
N LEU A 254 -4.52 8.54 -13.64
CA LEU A 254 -4.27 9.72 -14.48
C LEU A 254 -3.07 10.55 -13.99
N GLU A 255 -2.66 10.44 -12.72
CA GLU A 255 -1.36 10.95 -12.27
C GLU A 255 -0.19 10.07 -12.75
N ALA A 256 -0.40 8.75 -12.79
CA ALA A 256 0.63 7.79 -13.16
C ALA A 256 0.93 7.74 -14.67
N ILE A 257 -0.11 7.83 -15.52
CA ILE A 257 0.04 7.71 -16.98
C ILE A 257 1.06 8.70 -17.57
N PRO A 258 1.05 10.01 -17.23
CA PRO A 258 2.11 10.93 -17.68
C PRO A 258 3.49 10.57 -17.12
N PHE A 259 3.55 10.00 -15.91
CA PHE A 259 4.79 9.61 -15.27
C PHE A 259 5.48 8.46 -16.02
N THR A 260 4.74 7.41 -16.37
CA THR A 260 5.24 6.20 -17.04
C THR A 260 5.15 6.26 -18.56
N LYS A 261 4.46 7.27 -19.10
CA LYS A 261 4.22 7.52 -20.53
C LYS A 261 3.34 6.46 -21.22
N ARG A 262 2.47 5.77 -20.49
CA ARG A 262 1.53 4.77 -21.03
C ARG A 262 0.21 5.39 -21.49
N THR A 263 0.28 6.27 -22.47
CA THR A 263 -0.89 7.04 -22.93
C THR A 263 -2.00 6.16 -23.50
N GLU A 264 -1.71 4.92 -23.91
CA GLU A 264 -2.70 3.93 -24.31
C GLU A 264 -3.68 3.54 -23.19
N ASP A 265 -3.28 3.65 -21.92
CA ASP A 265 -4.14 3.31 -20.78
C ASP A 265 -5.26 4.35 -20.57
N CYS A 266 -5.14 5.55 -21.14
CA CYS A 266 -6.20 6.57 -21.14
C CYS A 266 -7.53 6.06 -21.73
N ALA A 267 -7.48 5.16 -22.72
CA ALA A 267 -8.68 4.59 -23.32
C ALA A 267 -9.46 3.72 -22.32
N LYS A 268 -8.76 2.93 -21.50
CA LYS A 268 -9.37 2.13 -20.42
C LYS A 268 -9.92 3.03 -19.32
N VAL A 269 -9.19 4.10 -18.97
CA VAL A 269 -9.67 5.12 -18.03
C VAL A 269 -10.97 5.76 -18.53
N LYS A 270 -11.05 6.13 -19.82
CA LYS A 270 -12.28 6.68 -20.42
C LYS A 270 -13.46 5.72 -20.28
N LEU A 271 -13.26 4.43 -20.57
CA LEU A 271 -14.29 3.39 -20.39
C LEU A 271 -14.72 3.25 -18.93
N ALA A 272 -13.77 3.34 -17.99
CA ALA A 272 -14.07 3.29 -16.57
C ALA A 272 -14.86 4.52 -16.10
N ILE A 273 -14.50 5.73 -16.54
CA ILE A 273 -15.29 6.94 -16.29
C ILE A 273 -16.72 6.75 -16.81
N GLN A 274 -16.90 6.29 -18.05
CA GLN A 274 -18.22 6.03 -18.63
C GLN A 274 -19.02 5.00 -17.81
N TRP A 275 -18.36 3.95 -17.31
CA TRP A 275 -18.99 2.98 -16.43
C TRP A 275 -19.46 3.64 -15.12
N GLY A 276 -18.61 4.43 -14.47
CA GLY A 276 -18.93 5.13 -13.22
C GLY A 276 -20.11 6.09 -13.38
N LEU A 277 -20.07 6.92 -14.43
CA LEU A 277 -21.17 7.82 -14.79
C LEU A 277 -22.48 7.06 -15.01
N LYS A 278 -22.46 5.98 -15.78
CA LYS A 278 -23.68 5.22 -16.09
C LYS A 278 -24.26 4.47 -14.89
N ASN A 279 -23.42 3.87 -14.04
CA ASN A 279 -23.87 2.88 -13.06
C ASN A 279 -23.88 3.40 -11.62
N ALA A 280 -23.30 4.57 -11.38
CA ALA A 280 -23.10 5.08 -10.03
C ALA A 280 -23.38 6.57 -9.90
N THR A 281 -24.13 7.13 -10.84
CA THR A 281 -24.61 8.50 -10.72
C THR A 281 -26.11 8.59 -10.94
N ILE A 282 -26.72 9.59 -10.32
CA ILE A 282 -28.09 10.00 -10.56
C ILE A 282 -28.12 11.46 -10.99
N GLU A 283 -29.12 11.84 -11.79
CA GLU A 283 -29.36 13.23 -12.14
C GLU A 283 -30.62 13.74 -11.43
N LYS A 284 -30.49 14.87 -10.74
CA LYS A 284 -31.59 15.50 -9.99
C LYS A 284 -31.42 17.02 -10.05
N GLU A 285 -32.51 17.74 -10.36
CA GLU A 285 -32.52 19.21 -10.46
C GLU A 285 -31.43 19.79 -11.40
N GLY A 286 -31.10 19.05 -12.46
CA GLY A 286 -30.08 19.40 -13.44
C GLY A 286 -28.65 19.35 -12.91
N ALA A 287 -28.41 18.67 -11.78
CA ALA A 287 -27.09 18.33 -11.24
C ALA A 287 -26.90 16.81 -11.24
N ILE A 288 -25.64 16.36 -11.32
CA ILE A 288 -25.27 14.94 -11.26
C ILE A 288 -24.62 14.65 -9.92
N PHE A 289 -25.02 13.53 -9.29
CA PHE A 289 -24.51 13.09 -8.00
C PHE A 289 -23.98 11.67 -8.07
N VAL A 290 -22.87 11.39 -7.39
CA VAL A 290 -22.42 10.01 -7.18
C VAL A 290 -23.34 9.33 -6.15
N ASP A 291 -23.98 8.23 -6.54
CA ASP A 291 -24.85 7.42 -5.69
C ASP A 291 -24.12 6.14 -5.23
N ASP A 292 -23.77 6.11 -3.96
CA ASP A 292 -23.18 4.93 -3.30
C ASP A 292 -24.23 4.21 -2.45
N ASN A 293 -25.04 3.38 -3.09
CA ASN A 293 -26.08 2.56 -2.45
C ASN A 293 -27.14 3.41 -1.70
N GLY A 294 -27.67 4.45 -2.33
CA GLY A 294 -28.67 5.35 -1.76
C GLY A 294 -28.07 6.42 -0.84
N GLU A 295 -26.78 6.71 -0.98
CA GLU A 295 -26.09 7.80 -0.27
C GLU A 295 -25.34 8.68 -1.27
N LEU A 296 -25.73 9.95 -1.35
CA LEU A 296 -24.99 10.96 -2.09
C LEU A 296 -23.98 11.58 -1.15
N LYS A 297 -22.70 11.29 -1.35
CA LYS A 297 -21.62 11.70 -0.45
C LYS A 297 -20.83 12.85 -1.07
N LEU A 298 -20.55 13.89 -0.28
CA LEU A 298 -19.75 15.02 -0.74
C LEU A 298 -18.37 14.58 -1.25
N GLY A 299 -17.71 13.65 -0.56
CA GLY A 299 -16.44 13.08 -1.05
C GLY A 299 -16.57 12.32 -2.38
N GLY A 300 -17.71 11.64 -2.61
CA GLY A 300 -18.01 11.05 -3.92
C GLY A 300 -18.13 12.10 -5.01
N GLN A 301 -18.80 13.21 -4.70
CA GLN A 301 -18.93 14.36 -5.60
C GLN A 301 -17.56 14.97 -5.95
N ALA A 302 -16.74 15.19 -4.93
CA ALA A 302 -15.40 15.74 -5.07
C ALA A 302 -14.52 14.85 -5.95
N LEU A 303 -14.49 13.54 -5.70
CA LEU A 303 -13.64 12.62 -6.45
C LEU A 303 -14.10 12.43 -7.89
N LEU A 304 -15.39 12.55 -8.18
CA LEU A 304 -15.89 12.62 -9.56
C LEU A 304 -15.34 13.85 -10.28
N ILE A 305 -15.49 15.05 -9.68
CA ILE A 305 -14.98 16.30 -10.24
C ILE A 305 -13.46 16.19 -10.46
N LEU A 306 -12.73 15.73 -9.46
CA LEU A 306 -11.27 15.59 -9.50
C LEU A 306 -10.81 14.65 -10.63
N ALA A 307 -11.46 13.48 -10.79
CA ALA A 307 -11.12 12.51 -11.82
C ALA A 307 -11.42 13.04 -13.23
N LEU A 308 -12.57 13.69 -13.44
CA LEU A 308 -12.93 14.27 -14.74
C LEU A 308 -12.02 15.44 -15.12
N SER A 309 -11.72 16.31 -14.15
CA SER A 309 -10.76 17.40 -14.34
C SER A 309 -9.40 16.85 -14.75
N LYS A 310 -8.88 15.86 -14.00
CA LYS A 310 -7.57 15.28 -14.31
C LYS A 310 -7.56 14.56 -15.65
N TYR A 311 -8.67 13.91 -16.04
CA TYR A 311 -8.79 13.27 -17.35
C TYR A 311 -8.62 14.29 -18.47
N GLN A 312 -9.34 15.41 -18.41
CA GLN A 312 -9.24 16.46 -19.40
C GLN A 312 -7.86 17.13 -19.39
N ASP A 313 -7.25 17.34 -18.22
CA ASP A 313 -5.87 17.86 -18.13
C ASP A 313 -4.87 16.95 -18.86
N VAL A 314 -4.93 15.64 -18.63
CA VAL A 314 -3.97 14.68 -19.19
C VAL A 314 -4.20 14.42 -20.67
N THR A 315 -5.46 14.25 -21.07
CA THR A 315 -5.82 13.80 -22.44
C THR A 315 -6.13 14.95 -23.38
N LYS A 316 -6.41 16.15 -22.84
CA LYS A 316 -6.98 17.31 -23.55
C LYS A 316 -8.34 17.02 -24.22
N ASP A 317 -8.98 15.90 -23.85
CA ASP A 317 -10.33 15.52 -24.29
C ASP A 317 -11.38 16.08 -23.31
N ASP A 318 -12.23 16.97 -23.81
CA ASP A 318 -13.27 17.67 -23.07
C ASP A 318 -14.64 16.98 -23.14
N THR A 319 -14.72 15.75 -23.65
CA THR A 319 -15.98 14.98 -23.80
C THR A 319 -16.83 15.00 -22.52
N PHE A 320 -16.20 15.00 -21.34
CA PHE A 320 -16.89 14.97 -20.04
C PHE A 320 -17.18 16.34 -19.43
N MET A 321 -16.78 17.45 -20.07
CA MET A 321 -17.00 18.80 -19.54
C MET A 321 -18.47 19.10 -19.20
N PRO A 322 -19.47 18.71 -20.02
CA PRO A 322 -20.88 18.93 -19.66
C PRO A 322 -21.28 18.21 -18.36
N VAL A 323 -20.76 17.01 -18.13
CA VAL A 323 -21.02 16.23 -16.91
C VAL A 323 -20.26 16.80 -15.72
N LEU A 324 -19.02 17.25 -15.93
CA LEU A 324 -18.20 17.91 -14.91
C LEU A 324 -18.89 19.16 -14.37
N MET A 325 -19.48 19.99 -15.24
CA MET A 325 -20.22 21.18 -14.80
C MET A 325 -21.53 20.85 -14.09
N LYS A 326 -22.23 19.77 -14.48
CA LYS A 326 -23.38 19.25 -13.72
C LYS A 326 -22.96 18.72 -12.34
N ALA A 327 -21.78 18.12 -12.25
CA ALA A 327 -21.23 17.66 -10.97
C ALA A 327 -20.84 18.85 -10.08
N PHE A 328 -20.21 19.89 -10.63
CA PHE A 328 -19.95 21.14 -9.91
C PHE A 328 -21.23 21.75 -9.34
N LYS A 329 -22.29 21.87 -10.15
CA LYS A 329 -23.59 22.36 -9.70
C LYS A 329 -24.14 21.57 -8.49
N GLY A 330 -23.89 20.26 -8.45
CA GLY A 330 -24.27 19.38 -7.35
C GLY A 330 -23.64 19.76 -6.00
N VAL A 331 -22.46 20.40 -5.99
CA VAL A 331 -21.75 20.76 -4.75
C VAL A 331 -22.56 21.73 -3.89
N HIS A 332 -23.31 22.66 -4.50
CA HIS A 332 -24.12 23.64 -3.76
C HIS A 332 -25.22 23.00 -2.90
N PHE A 333 -25.71 21.81 -3.26
CA PHE A 333 -26.70 21.09 -2.45
C PHE A 333 -26.13 20.56 -1.14
N PHE A 334 -24.80 20.46 -1.04
CA PHE A 334 -24.10 20.09 0.18
C PHE A 334 -23.73 21.31 1.04
N GLN A 335 -24.20 22.52 0.72
CA GLN A 335 -23.82 23.72 1.46
C GLN A 335 -25.01 24.30 2.22
N GLU A 336 -24.81 24.55 3.52
CA GLU A 336 -25.74 25.33 4.33
C GLU A 336 -25.57 26.84 4.07
N PRO A 337 -26.59 27.67 4.35
CA PRO A 337 -26.46 29.13 4.28
C PRO A 337 -25.32 29.70 5.14
N SER A 338 -24.91 28.98 6.18
CA SER A 338 -23.77 29.33 7.06
C SER A 338 -22.39 29.18 6.39
N GLY A 339 -22.33 28.54 5.21
CA GLY A 339 -21.09 28.12 4.55
C GLY A 339 -20.58 26.74 4.99
N LYS A 340 -21.19 26.15 6.03
CA LYS A 340 -20.88 24.79 6.48
C LYS A 340 -21.28 23.76 5.43
N LEU A 341 -20.48 22.72 5.27
CA LEU A 341 -20.75 21.61 4.36
C LEU A 341 -21.50 20.47 5.06
N ILE A 342 -22.44 19.88 4.32
CA ILE A 342 -23.19 18.66 4.64
C ILE A 342 -22.49 17.49 3.99
N HIS A 343 -22.34 16.37 4.70
CA HIS A 343 -21.50 15.27 4.19
C HIS A 343 -22.29 14.26 3.37
N VAL A 344 -23.56 14.02 3.72
CA VAL A 344 -24.38 12.98 3.06
C VAL A 344 -25.81 13.44 2.88
N LEU A 345 -26.29 13.36 1.64
CA LEU A 345 -27.69 13.55 1.26
C LEU A 345 -28.33 12.20 0.90
N ASN A 346 -29.65 12.13 1.03
CA ASN A 346 -30.47 11.10 0.41
C ASN A 346 -30.63 11.37 -1.10
N PRO A 347 -31.07 10.39 -1.91
CA PRO A 347 -31.32 10.59 -3.34
C PRO A 347 -32.37 11.67 -3.69
N ASP A 348 -33.24 12.01 -2.75
CA ASP A 348 -34.21 13.11 -2.85
C ASP A 348 -33.64 14.48 -2.41
N LEU A 349 -32.32 14.54 -2.17
CA LEU A 349 -31.55 15.71 -1.74
C LEU A 349 -31.83 16.17 -0.30
N THR A 350 -32.61 15.42 0.48
CA THR A 350 -32.76 15.69 1.92
C THR A 350 -31.49 15.32 2.67
N VAL A 351 -31.19 16.02 3.76
CA VAL A 351 -30.00 15.75 4.58
C VAL A 351 -30.12 14.38 5.25
N LYS A 352 -29.18 13.48 4.96
CA LYS A 352 -29.08 12.18 5.61
C LYS A 352 -28.13 12.23 6.81
N ALA A 353 -26.97 12.86 6.64
CA ALA A 353 -26.00 13.06 7.71
C ALA A 353 -25.24 14.37 7.48
N ALA A 354 -25.39 15.31 8.41
CA ALA A 354 -24.67 16.58 8.38
C ALA A 354 -23.14 16.38 8.43
N TYR A 355 -22.67 15.37 9.19
CA TYR A 355 -21.25 15.03 9.30
C TYR A 355 -21.04 13.51 9.21
N ARG A 356 -19.99 13.07 8.53
CA ARG A 356 -19.62 11.65 8.43
C ARG A 356 -18.13 11.41 8.69
N ILE A 357 -17.27 12.16 8.03
CA ILE A 357 -15.82 12.05 8.11
C ILE A 357 -15.18 13.35 7.59
N ILE A 358 -14.06 13.75 8.16
CA ILE A 358 -13.41 15.04 7.89
C ILE A 358 -12.81 15.20 6.48
N TYR A 359 -12.64 14.10 5.74
CA TYR A 359 -11.97 14.13 4.44
C TYR A 359 -12.75 14.90 3.37
N TYR A 360 -14.07 15.01 3.50
CA TYR A 360 -14.93 15.49 2.42
C TYR A 360 -14.71 16.98 2.12
N GLU A 361 -14.45 17.78 3.14
CA GLU A 361 -14.19 19.21 2.99
C GLU A 361 -12.86 19.46 2.26
N GLY A 362 -11.80 18.73 2.62
CA GLY A 362 -10.52 18.78 1.93
C GLY A 362 -10.63 18.29 0.48
N GLU A 363 -11.31 17.15 0.27
CA GLU A 363 -11.53 16.56 -1.06
C GLU A 363 -12.23 17.54 -2.00
N VAL A 364 -13.33 18.18 -1.55
CA VAL A 364 -14.10 19.09 -2.42
C VAL A 364 -13.33 20.37 -2.70
N ALA A 365 -12.64 20.95 -1.71
CA ALA A 365 -11.84 22.15 -1.93
C ALA A 365 -10.73 21.88 -2.96
N PHE A 366 -10.05 20.74 -2.86
CA PHE A 366 -9.03 20.33 -3.82
C PHE A 366 -9.60 20.09 -5.22
N ALA A 367 -10.71 19.36 -5.33
CA ALA A 367 -11.38 19.07 -6.60
C ALA A 367 -11.83 20.34 -7.33
N LEU A 368 -12.39 21.31 -6.58
CA LEU A 368 -12.82 22.59 -7.14
C LEU A 368 -11.63 23.46 -7.57
N SER A 369 -10.51 23.46 -6.83
CA SER A 369 -9.29 24.15 -7.30
C SER A 369 -8.80 23.59 -8.63
N ARG A 370 -8.81 22.26 -8.80
CA ARG A 370 -8.46 21.60 -10.08
C ARG A 370 -9.46 21.93 -11.21
N LEU A 371 -10.74 22.06 -10.89
CA LEU A 371 -11.75 22.53 -11.85
C LEU A 371 -11.50 23.99 -12.26
N TYR A 372 -11.13 24.86 -11.32
CA TYR A 372 -10.82 26.25 -11.59
C TYR A 372 -9.61 26.39 -12.52
N GLU A 373 -8.57 25.58 -12.36
CA GLU A 373 -7.41 25.61 -13.26
C GLU A 373 -7.77 25.28 -14.71
N LEU A 374 -8.81 24.45 -14.92
CA LEU A 374 -9.28 24.10 -16.27
C LEU A 374 -10.20 25.14 -16.88
N THR A 375 -11.04 25.77 -16.06
CA THR A 375 -12.17 26.60 -16.54
C THR A 375 -11.93 28.09 -16.36
N HIS A 376 -11.09 28.47 -15.41
CA HIS A 376 -10.94 29.82 -14.87
C HIS A 376 -12.28 30.46 -14.45
N ASP A 377 -13.28 29.64 -14.10
CA ASP A 377 -14.60 30.13 -13.69
C ASP A 377 -14.52 30.75 -12.29
N LYS A 378 -14.80 32.05 -12.21
CA LYS A 378 -14.78 32.81 -10.96
C LYS A 378 -15.72 32.22 -9.90
N ASN A 379 -16.87 31.67 -10.28
CA ASN A 379 -17.82 31.08 -9.32
C ASN A 379 -17.21 29.86 -8.60
N VAL A 380 -16.38 29.08 -9.31
CA VAL A 380 -15.65 27.95 -8.72
C VAL A 380 -14.66 28.46 -7.69
N MET A 381 -13.88 29.51 -8.03
CA MET A 381 -12.90 30.09 -7.11
C MET A 381 -13.55 30.74 -5.88
N ASP A 382 -14.66 31.44 -6.06
CA ASP A 382 -15.41 32.05 -4.96
C ASP A 382 -15.90 30.98 -3.97
N LEU A 383 -16.35 29.82 -4.47
CA LEU A 383 -16.73 28.68 -3.63
C LEU A 383 -15.53 28.04 -2.92
N VAL A 384 -14.40 27.85 -3.60
CA VAL A 384 -13.14 27.38 -2.97
C VAL A 384 -12.76 28.27 -1.80
N LYS A 385 -12.76 29.60 -2.03
CA LYS A 385 -12.44 30.58 -1.00
C LYS A 385 -13.41 30.50 0.19
N GLN A 386 -14.71 30.41 -0.07
CA GLN A 386 -15.72 30.28 1.00
C GLN A 386 -15.48 29.04 1.87
N ILE A 387 -15.18 27.90 1.24
CA ILE A 387 -14.91 26.65 1.95
C ILE A 387 -13.64 26.77 2.81
N LEU A 388 -12.54 27.30 2.25
CA LEU A 388 -11.28 27.45 2.98
C LEU A 388 -11.38 28.48 4.12
N ASP A 389 -12.06 29.60 3.91
CA ASP A 389 -12.32 30.59 4.95
C ASP A 389 -13.12 29.99 6.11
N TYR A 390 -14.11 29.14 5.81
CA TYR A 390 -14.84 28.38 6.82
C TYR A 390 -13.92 27.42 7.59
N MET A 391 -13.04 26.69 6.89
CA MET A 391 -12.06 25.79 7.52
C MET A 391 -11.11 26.53 8.47
N VAL A 392 -10.62 27.71 8.07
CA VAL A 392 -9.80 28.60 8.92
C VAL A 392 -10.58 29.01 10.16
N ALA A 393 -11.79 29.55 9.98
CA ALA A 393 -12.62 30.05 11.08
C ALA A 393 -12.99 28.95 12.10
N ASN A 394 -12.97 27.68 11.69
CA ASN A 394 -13.36 26.54 12.53
C ASN A 394 -12.17 25.64 12.93
N ASP A 395 -10.93 26.12 12.75
CA ASP A 395 -9.70 25.46 13.17
C ASP A 395 -9.52 24.02 12.62
N TYR A 396 -9.70 23.86 11.31
CA TYR A 396 -9.62 22.54 10.66
C TYR A 396 -8.19 21.96 10.64
N GLY A 397 -7.16 22.77 10.89
CA GLY A 397 -5.77 22.32 10.98
C GLY A 397 -5.52 21.34 12.12
N LYS A 398 -6.47 21.11 13.03
CA LYS A 398 -6.35 20.08 14.08
C LYS A 398 -6.62 18.64 13.60
N TYR A 399 -7.09 18.46 12.36
CA TYR A 399 -7.58 17.16 11.89
C TYR A 399 -6.54 16.30 11.17
N HIS A 400 -5.41 16.89 10.77
CA HIS A 400 -4.27 16.19 10.19
C HIS A 400 -4.59 15.45 8.89
N ASP A 401 -5.36 16.10 8.01
CA ASP A 401 -5.87 15.52 6.79
C ASP A 401 -5.04 15.91 5.55
N HIS A 402 -4.53 14.92 4.84
CA HIS A 402 -3.82 15.10 3.56
C HIS A 402 -4.61 15.87 2.50
N TRP A 403 -5.94 15.69 2.41
CA TRP A 403 -6.74 16.40 1.41
C TRP A 403 -6.81 17.90 1.69
N ILE A 404 -6.89 18.30 2.95
CA ILE A 404 -6.75 19.71 3.36
C ILE A 404 -5.39 20.25 2.92
N SER A 405 -4.30 19.49 3.09
CA SER A 405 -2.97 19.91 2.65
C SER A 405 -2.86 20.04 1.12
N TYR A 406 -3.50 19.17 0.34
CA TYR A 406 -3.62 19.35 -1.10
C TYR A 406 -4.40 20.62 -1.46
N ALA A 407 -5.57 20.82 -0.86
CA ALA A 407 -6.40 22.00 -1.10
C ALA A 407 -5.65 23.31 -0.78
N ILE A 408 -4.88 23.35 0.31
CA ILE A 408 -4.07 24.51 0.69
C ILE A 408 -2.96 24.77 -0.33
N ASN A 409 -2.27 23.74 -0.81
CA ASN A 409 -1.26 23.91 -1.85
C ASN A 409 -1.85 24.56 -3.10
N GLU A 410 -3.03 24.12 -3.55
CA GLU A 410 -3.69 24.75 -4.70
C GLU A 410 -4.17 26.17 -4.42
N ALA A 411 -4.71 26.40 -3.23
CA ALA A 411 -5.13 27.72 -2.82
C ALA A 411 -3.97 28.72 -2.80
N LEU A 412 -2.77 28.31 -2.37
CA LEU A 412 -1.59 29.17 -2.32
C LEU A 412 -1.00 29.49 -3.70
N LEU A 413 -1.37 28.76 -4.75
CA LEU A 413 -1.04 29.16 -6.14
C LEU A 413 -1.85 30.38 -6.58
N VAL A 414 -3.07 30.54 -6.05
CA VAL A 414 -3.99 31.64 -6.41
C VAL A 414 -3.93 32.78 -5.38
N PHE A 415 -3.76 32.45 -4.10
CA PHE A 415 -3.70 33.36 -2.97
C PHE A 415 -2.33 33.25 -2.26
N PRO A 416 -1.22 33.59 -2.94
CA PRO A 416 0.14 33.31 -2.46
C PRO A 416 0.51 34.02 -1.16
N ASP A 417 -0.18 35.09 -0.79
CA ASP A 417 0.07 35.88 0.42
C ASP A 417 -0.95 35.60 1.55
N ASN A 418 -1.85 34.62 1.39
CA ASN A 418 -2.86 34.33 2.40
C ASN A 418 -2.25 33.58 3.60
N ARG A 419 -1.80 34.36 4.58
CA ARG A 419 -1.16 33.87 5.81
C ARG A 419 -2.04 32.94 6.65
N ASP A 420 -3.36 33.05 6.58
CA ASP A 420 -4.24 32.20 7.39
C ASP A 420 -4.37 30.80 6.81
N TYR A 421 -4.36 30.66 5.48
CA TYR A 421 -4.26 29.35 4.82
C TYR A 421 -2.91 28.67 5.11
N MET A 422 -1.82 29.45 5.13
CA MET A 422 -0.50 28.94 5.51
C MET A 422 -0.50 28.41 6.95
N LYS A 423 -1.04 29.17 7.91
CA LYS A 423 -1.14 28.73 9.32
C LYS A 423 -2.00 27.48 9.46
N LEU A 424 -3.13 27.39 8.75
CA LEU A 424 -4.00 26.23 8.73
C LEU A 424 -3.22 24.98 8.31
N GLY A 425 -2.47 25.07 7.20
CA GLY A 425 -1.72 23.93 6.66
C GLY A 425 -0.52 23.54 7.51
N LEU A 426 0.17 24.53 8.10
CA LEU A 426 1.27 24.27 9.04
C LEU A 426 0.76 23.50 10.27
N LYS A 427 -0.36 23.93 10.85
CA LYS A 427 -0.98 23.24 11.98
C LYS A 427 -1.39 21.82 11.60
N ASN A 428 -1.98 21.62 10.42
CA ASN A 428 -2.42 20.32 9.90
C ASN A 428 -1.33 19.24 9.94
N VAL A 429 -0.06 19.61 9.77
CA VAL A 429 1.02 18.64 9.66
C VAL A 429 1.86 18.59 10.93
N PHE A 430 2.29 19.74 11.44
CA PHE A 430 3.32 19.77 12.49
C PHE A 430 2.83 19.29 13.86
N SER A 431 1.54 19.42 14.19
CA SER A 431 0.99 18.79 15.40
C SER A 431 0.88 17.27 15.29
N HIS A 432 1.03 16.71 14.09
CA HIS A 432 0.95 15.28 13.82
C HIS A 432 2.29 14.64 13.43
N LEU A 433 3.33 15.44 13.15
CA LEU A 433 4.59 14.95 12.57
C LEU A 433 5.25 13.81 13.36
N LYS A 434 5.20 13.87 14.70
CA LYS A 434 5.70 12.79 15.57
C LYS A 434 4.98 11.46 15.33
N PHE A 435 3.65 11.49 15.18
CA PHE A 435 2.88 10.29 14.88
C PHE A 435 3.28 9.70 13.52
N ILE A 436 3.50 10.56 12.51
CA ILE A 436 3.89 10.13 11.17
C ILE A 436 5.24 9.41 11.20
N GLU A 437 6.21 9.98 11.91
CA GLU A 437 7.55 9.43 12.07
C GLU A 437 7.55 8.09 12.83
N GLU A 438 6.82 8.02 13.95
CA GLU A 438 6.79 6.83 14.82
C GLU A 438 5.86 5.73 14.31
N ARG A 439 5.17 5.94 13.17
CA ARG A 439 4.20 4.99 12.65
C ARG A 439 4.88 3.73 12.09
N ASP A 440 4.78 2.66 12.85
CA ASP A 440 5.36 1.33 12.57
C ASP A 440 4.67 0.50 11.49
N THR A 441 3.62 1.01 10.83
CA THR A 441 3.04 0.34 9.65
C THR A 441 2.98 1.31 8.49
N THR A 442 2.86 0.76 7.29
CA THR A 442 2.40 1.59 6.18
C THR A 442 1.04 2.20 6.48
N TYR A 443 0.82 3.36 5.90
CA TYR A 443 -0.41 4.12 6.06
C TYR A 443 -0.65 4.92 4.77
N PRO A 444 -1.73 4.66 4.03
CA PRO A 444 -1.88 5.12 2.65
C PRO A 444 -1.66 6.63 2.44
N THR A 445 -2.13 7.46 3.39
CA THR A 445 -2.20 8.92 3.21
C THR A 445 -1.06 9.70 3.87
N LEU A 446 -0.13 9.04 4.58
CA LEU A 446 0.90 9.77 5.34
C LEU A 446 1.96 10.39 4.44
N LEU A 447 2.37 9.68 3.38
CA LEU A 447 3.33 10.23 2.42
C LEU A 447 2.72 11.44 1.70
N GLU A 448 1.47 11.35 1.25
CA GLU A 448 0.74 12.45 0.62
C GLU A 448 0.68 13.69 1.52
N LEU A 449 0.37 13.52 2.81
CA LEU A 449 0.34 14.62 3.79
C LEU A 449 1.70 15.31 3.91
N VAL A 450 2.80 14.54 4.03
CA VAL A 450 4.14 15.09 4.21
C VAL A 450 4.66 15.72 2.92
N ASP A 451 4.38 15.12 1.75
CA ASP A 451 4.70 15.71 0.43
C ASP A 451 4.03 17.07 0.27
N ALA A 452 2.73 17.14 0.57
CA ALA A 452 1.99 18.39 0.49
C ALA A 452 2.53 19.44 1.48
N ALA A 453 2.86 19.03 2.70
CA ALA A 453 3.46 19.91 3.71
C ALA A 453 4.80 20.51 3.25
N VAL A 454 5.66 19.67 2.68
CA VAL A 454 6.96 20.07 2.16
C VAL A 454 6.81 21.12 1.06
N LYS A 455 5.94 20.87 0.08
CA LYS A 455 5.65 21.83 -1.00
C LYS A 455 5.10 23.15 -0.45
N MET A 456 4.16 23.08 0.50
CA MET A 456 3.61 24.25 1.18
C MET A 456 4.71 25.09 1.85
N THR A 457 5.64 24.46 2.59
CA THR A 457 6.74 25.21 3.25
C THR A 457 7.65 25.92 2.25
N ASP A 458 7.85 25.36 1.05
CA ASP A 458 8.62 26.02 -0.01
C ASP A 458 7.85 27.19 -0.63
N MET A 459 6.53 27.09 -0.79
CA MET A 459 5.69 28.22 -1.20
C MET A 459 5.72 29.35 -0.17
N ILE A 460 5.64 29.03 1.12
CA ILE A 460 5.73 30.00 2.21
C ILE A 460 7.06 30.77 2.15
N LYS A 461 8.18 30.06 1.94
CA LYS A 461 9.49 30.70 1.75
C LYS A 461 9.52 31.64 0.54
N ARG A 462 9.04 31.16 -0.61
CA ARG A 462 9.01 31.97 -1.85
C ARG A 462 8.17 33.23 -1.74
N SER A 463 7.11 33.20 -0.93
CA SER A 463 6.24 34.35 -0.67
C SER A 463 6.81 35.35 0.37
N GLY A 464 7.96 35.06 0.99
CA GLY A 464 8.55 35.92 2.02
C GLY A 464 7.88 35.81 3.41
N ASN A 465 7.00 34.83 3.63
CA ASN A 465 6.31 34.60 4.90
C ASN A 465 7.07 33.63 5.83
N GLU A 466 8.40 33.69 5.81
CA GLU A 466 9.28 32.77 6.53
C GLU A 466 9.13 32.83 8.06
N ASP A 467 8.62 33.95 8.57
CA ASP A 467 8.28 34.11 9.98
C ASP A 467 7.26 33.07 10.46
N LEU A 468 6.35 32.62 9.59
CA LEU A 468 5.36 31.59 9.92
C LEU A 468 5.97 30.20 10.13
N ILE A 469 7.10 29.91 9.47
CA ILE A 469 7.75 28.59 9.54
C ILE A 469 8.87 28.52 10.58
N ALA A 470 9.33 29.67 11.09
CA ALA A 470 10.40 29.75 12.09
C ALA A 470 10.20 28.86 13.34
N PRO A 471 8.98 28.64 13.87
CA PRO A 471 8.77 27.77 15.02
C PRO A 471 8.87 26.26 14.73
N TYR A 472 8.94 25.85 13.46
CA TYR A 472 8.80 24.46 13.04
C TYR A 472 10.11 23.84 12.58
N ASP A 473 10.28 22.55 12.84
CA ASP A 473 11.47 21.80 12.44
C ASP A 473 11.33 21.29 10.99
N LEU A 474 11.77 22.12 10.06
CA LEU A 474 11.74 21.79 8.63
C LEU A 474 12.78 20.71 8.28
N VAL A 475 13.88 20.58 9.03
CA VAL A 475 14.88 19.53 8.78
C VAL A 475 14.27 18.17 9.08
N ARG A 476 13.59 18.03 10.22
CA ARG A 476 12.85 16.82 10.58
C ARG A 476 11.76 16.50 9.57
N LEU A 477 11.00 17.50 9.10
CA LEU A 477 9.98 17.30 8.06
C LEU A 477 10.57 16.63 6.80
N ARG A 478 11.75 17.08 6.34
CA ARG A 478 12.45 16.53 5.18
C ARG A 478 12.97 15.11 5.41
N GLN A 479 13.46 14.82 6.61
CA GLN A 479 13.89 13.47 6.99
C GLN A 479 12.71 12.50 7.01
N VAL A 480 11.58 12.92 7.60
CA VAL A 480 10.34 12.14 7.62
C VAL A 480 9.82 11.88 6.21
N LEU A 481 9.90 12.86 5.31
CA LEU A 481 9.49 12.68 3.92
C LEU A 481 10.25 11.52 3.25
N ARG A 482 11.58 11.58 3.26
CA ARG A 482 12.43 10.55 2.65
C ARG A 482 12.22 9.19 3.32
N TYR A 483 12.12 9.17 4.64
CA TYR A 483 11.85 7.94 5.40
C TYR A 483 10.53 7.30 4.97
N ARG A 484 9.42 8.05 4.95
CA ARG A 484 8.11 7.49 4.57
C ARG A 484 8.09 6.97 3.15
N ALA A 485 8.68 7.68 2.18
CA ALA A 485 8.72 7.24 0.79
C ALA A 485 9.31 5.82 0.62
N LEU A 486 10.42 5.53 1.29
CA LEU A 486 11.04 4.20 1.27
C LEU A 486 10.29 3.19 2.14
N TYR A 487 9.77 3.65 3.28
CA TYR A 487 9.07 2.80 4.22
C TYR A 487 7.77 2.22 3.64
N GLU A 488 7.00 3.03 2.89
CA GLU A 488 5.76 2.56 2.27
C GLU A 488 6.03 1.41 1.27
N ILE A 489 7.11 1.49 0.50
CA ILE A 489 7.48 0.45 -0.48
C ILE A 489 7.98 -0.81 0.25
N THR A 490 8.93 -0.64 1.17
CA THR A 490 9.61 -1.77 1.81
C THR A 490 8.73 -2.53 2.80
N THR A 491 7.63 -1.94 3.28
CA THR A 491 6.75 -2.58 4.27
C THR A 491 5.29 -2.74 3.85
N GLY A 492 4.87 -2.15 2.72
CA GLY A 492 3.48 -2.18 2.26
C GLY A 492 3.26 -2.54 0.80
N CYS A 493 4.29 -2.55 -0.05
CA CYS A 493 4.17 -2.94 -1.45
C CYS A 493 4.41 -4.44 -1.64
N PHE A 494 3.63 -5.08 -2.52
CA PHE A 494 3.88 -6.44 -2.97
C PHE A 494 5.11 -6.50 -3.88
N LEU A 495 6.28 -6.54 -3.25
CA LEU A 495 7.53 -6.88 -3.92
C LEU A 495 7.58 -8.39 -4.22
N PRO A 496 8.30 -8.83 -5.27
CA PRO A 496 8.42 -10.23 -5.65
C PRO A 496 8.75 -11.20 -4.50
N GLU A 497 9.67 -10.85 -3.61
CA GLU A 497 10.11 -11.65 -2.46
C GLU A 497 9.02 -11.91 -1.41
N ILE A 498 7.94 -11.12 -1.44
CA ILE A 498 6.73 -11.28 -0.63
C ILE A 498 5.64 -11.97 -1.45
N ALA A 499 5.38 -11.44 -2.65
CA ALA A 499 4.29 -11.90 -3.52
C ALA A 499 4.46 -13.36 -3.95
N MET A 500 5.70 -13.86 -4.09
CA MET A 500 5.98 -15.24 -4.51
C MET A 500 5.30 -16.29 -3.64
N TYR A 501 4.95 -15.98 -2.39
CA TYR A 501 4.26 -16.90 -1.49
C TYR A 501 2.73 -16.84 -1.58
N LEU A 502 2.15 -15.91 -2.33
CA LEU A 502 0.70 -15.72 -2.51
C LEU A 502 0.18 -16.46 -3.76
N TYR A 503 -1.14 -16.67 -3.90
CA TYR A 503 -1.65 -17.28 -5.14
C TYR A 503 -1.45 -16.32 -6.31
N ASN A 504 -1.19 -16.84 -7.52
CA ASN A 504 -0.91 -16.02 -8.70
C ASN A 504 0.02 -14.83 -8.39
N PRO A 505 1.26 -15.07 -7.91
CA PRO A 505 2.15 -14.02 -7.41
C PRO A 505 2.26 -12.76 -8.29
N GLN A 506 2.44 -12.94 -9.61
CA GLN A 506 2.59 -11.85 -10.57
C GLN A 506 1.44 -10.85 -10.53
N LYS A 507 0.23 -11.34 -10.25
CA LYS A 507 -0.99 -10.51 -10.24
C LYS A 507 -0.93 -9.38 -9.21
N PHE A 508 -0.15 -9.55 -8.15
CA PHE A 508 -0.14 -8.63 -7.03
C PHE A 508 1.02 -7.64 -7.05
N ILE A 509 2.01 -7.83 -7.93
CA ILE A 509 3.17 -6.92 -8.02
C ILE A 509 2.71 -5.49 -8.27
N GLY A 510 3.23 -4.55 -7.47
CA GLY A 510 2.88 -3.13 -7.51
C GLY A 510 1.67 -2.74 -6.67
N GLY A 511 0.85 -3.72 -6.23
CA GLY A 511 -0.24 -3.46 -5.29
C GLY A 511 0.28 -3.23 -3.87
N PHE A 512 -0.46 -2.46 -3.08
CA PHE A 512 -0.20 -2.24 -1.66
C PHE A 512 -1.13 -3.06 -0.78
N TYR A 513 -0.66 -3.43 0.42
CA TYR A 513 -1.39 -4.33 1.31
C TYR A 513 -1.44 -3.92 2.77
N ALA A 514 -2.55 -4.28 3.42
CA ALA A 514 -2.71 -4.26 4.86
C ALA A 514 -2.31 -5.62 5.44
N ARG A 515 -1.07 -5.73 5.95
CA ARG A 515 -0.52 -6.99 6.47
C ARG A 515 -1.40 -7.62 7.55
N HIS A 516 -1.82 -6.80 8.52
CA HIS A 516 -2.65 -7.22 9.66
C HIS A 516 -4.10 -7.55 9.29
N ASP A 517 -4.48 -7.46 8.02
CA ASP A 517 -5.78 -7.90 7.49
C ASP A 517 -5.58 -8.97 6.41
N ASN A 518 -4.80 -10.02 6.69
CA ASN A 518 -4.52 -11.12 5.75
C ASN A 518 -3.92 -10.63 4.41
N PHE A 519 -3.02 -9.64 4.47
CA PHE A 519 -2.42 -9.02 3.27
C PHE A 519 -3.47 -8.49 2.30
N ARG A 520 -4.63 -8.04 2.78
CA ARG A 520 -5.69 -7.48 1.95
C ARG A 520 -5.12 -6.33 1.12
N THR A 521 -5.45 -6.34 -0.16
CA THR A 521 -5.17 -5.24 -1.09
C THR A 521 -6.46 -4.77 -1.72
N ARG A 522 -6.54 -3.47 -1.96
CA ARG A 522 -7.71 -2.78 -2.49
C ARG A 522 -7.26 -1.57 -3.29
N ILE A 523 -8.06 -1.18 -4.26
CA ILE A 523 -7.78 0.01 -5.08
C ILE A 523 -7.72 1.29 -4.22
N ASP A 524 -8.47 1.31 -3.12
CA ASP A 524 -8.51 2.46 -2.19
C ASP A 524 -7.22 2.69 -1.40
N ASP A 525 -6.50 1.63 -1.04
CA ASP A 525 -5.22 1.76 -0.37
C ASP A 525 -4.15 2.08 -1.45
N CYS A 526 -4.24 1.43 -2.62
CA CYS A 526 -3.25 1.55 -3.70
C CYS A 526 -3.23 2.94 -4.37
N GLU A 527 -4.37 3.59 -4.53
CA GLU A 527 -4.46 4.93 -5.13
C GLU A 527 -3.61 5.95 -4.35
N HIS A 528 -3.78 6.00 -3.02
CA HIS A 528 -3.10 6.95 -2.15
C HIS A 528 -1.58 6.72 -2.11
N PHE A 529 -1.15 5.44 -2.01
CA PHE A 529 0.27 5.13 -2.08
C PHE A 529 0.88 5.53 -3.43
N LEU A 530 0.17 5.27 -4.54
CA LEU A 530 0.66 5.62 -5.87
C LEU A 530 0.78 7.13 -6.05
N SER A 531 -0.27 7.89 -5.70
CA SER A 531 -0.28 9.35 -5.73
C SER A 531 0.82 9.96 -4.86
N GLY A 532 1.02 9.47 -3.63
CA GLY A 532 2.11 9.89 -2.75
C GLY A 532 3.49 9.63 -3.37
N LEU A 533 3.74 8.42 -3.87
CA LEU A 533 5.04 8.09 -4.47
C LEU A 533 5.35 8.93 -5.72
N ILE A 534 4.36 9.19 -6.57
CA ILE A 534 4.53 10.07 -7.74
C ILE A 534 4.86 11.49 -7.29
N ASN A 535 4.15 12.01 -6.30
CA ASN A 535 4.38 13.34 -5.76
C ASN A 535 5.80 13.48 -5.17
N TYR A 536 6.23 12.50 -4.37
CA TYR A 536 7.59 12.44 -3.82
C TYR A 536 8.65 12.36 -4.92
N TYR A 537 8.48 11.47 -5.91
CA TYR A 537 9.46 11.27 -6.98
C TYR A 537 9.61 12.53 -7.83
N ASN A 538 8.48 13.12 -8.24
CA ASN A 538 8.49 14.36 -9.02
C ASN A 538 9.18 15.49 -8.25
N TYR A 539 8.86 15.62 -6.96
CA TYR A 539 9.47 16.63 -6.10
C TYR A 539 10.97 16.40 -5.91
N THR A 540 11.42 15.16 -5.76
CA THR A 540 12.80 14.86 -5.35
C THR A 540 13.76 14.71 -6.55
N TYR A 541 13.30 14.13 -7.67
CA TYR A 541 14.17 13.71 -8.77
C TYR A 541 13.87 14.35 -10.12
N ARG A 542 12.71 14.98 -10.32
CA ARG A 542 12.34 15.60 -11.61
C ARG A 542 12.44 17.13 -11.64
N GLN A 543 13.18 17.75 -10.71
CA GLN A 543 13.40 19.21 -10.70
C GLN A 543 14.46 19.70 -11.70
N ALA A 544 14.58 19.06 -12.87
CA ALA A 544 15.51 19.49 -13.93
C ALA A 544 14.75 20.07 -15.12
#